data_AF-A0A6G4W5X6-F1
#
_entry.id   AF-A0A6G4W5X6-F1
#
_cell.length_a   1.000
_cell.length_b   1.000
_cell.length_c   1.000
_cell.angle_alpha   90.00
_cell.angle_beta   90.00
_cell.angle_gamma   90.00
#
_symmetry.space_group_name_H-M   'P 1'
#
loop_
_entity.id
_entity.type
_entity.pdbx_description
1 polymer ?
#
loop_
_entity_poly.entity_id
_entity_poly.type
_entity_poly.pdbx_seq_one_letter_code
_entity_poly.pdbx_strand_id
1 'polypeptide(L)' 'MSILSAIGRFAAEYSVARKRYLYIRELRALPAEIQKDIGWPHHSGS' A
#
# COMPACT_ATOMS: atom_id res chain seq x y z
N MET A 1 -9.20 -3.77 -29.99
CA MET A 1 -8.60 -3.23 -28.74
C MET A 1 -7.18 -2.79 -29.06
N SER A 2 -6.79 -1.56 -28.72
CA SER A 2 -5.41 -1.08 -28.94
C SER A 2 -4.49 -1.55 -27.80
N ILE A 3 -3.27 -1.95 -28.13
CA ILE A 3 -2.22 -2.32 -27.17
C ILE A 3 -1.97 -1.17 -26.17
N LEU A 4 -2.05 0.08 -26.64
CA LEU A 4 -1.88 1.25 -25.79
C LEU A 4 -2.94 1.34 -24.69
N SER A 5 -4.19 0.98 -25.01
CA SER A 5 -5.28 0.97 -24.04
C SER A 5 -5.09 -0.12 -22.98
N ALA A 6 -4.52 -1.28 -23.35
CA ALA A 6 -4.20 -2.34 -22.40
C ALA A 6 -3.08 -1.91 -21.43
N ILE A 7 -2.01 -1.30 -21.95
CA ILE A 7 -0.92 -0.76 -21.12
C ILE A 7 -1.42 0.31 -20.15
N GLY A 8 -2.26 1.24 -20.64
CA GLY A 8 -2.87 2.26 -19.79
C GLY A 8 -3.69 1.68 -18.64
N ARG A 9 -4.45 0.60 -18.91
CA ARG A 9 -5.21 -0.11 -17.87
C ARG A 9 -4.29 -0.77 -16.84
N PHE A 10 -3.26 -1.49 -17.27
CA PHE A 10 -2.31 -2.13 -16.35
C PHE A 10 -1.53 -1.11 -15.52
N ALA A 11 -1.12 0.00 -16.11
CA ALA A 11 -0.46 1.08 -15.39
C ALA A 11 -1.36 1.68 -14.30
N ALA A 12 -2.65 1.87 -14.60
CA ALA A 12 -3.63 2.36 -13.63
C ALA A 12 -3.81 1.37 -12.46
N GLU A 13 -4.05 0.09 -12.76
CA GLU A 13 -4.18 -0.98 -11.76
C GLU A 13 -2.92 -1.10 -10.88
N TYR A 14 -1.73 -1.07 -11.50
CA TYR A 14 -0.45 -1.08 -10.81
C TYR A 14 -0.27 0.13 -9.91
N SER A 15 -0.66 1.33 -10.36
CA SER A 15 -0.53 2.55 -9.57
C SER A 15 -1.36 2.51 -8.28
N VAL A 16 -2.57 1.94 -8.34
CA VAL A 16 -3.45 1.76 -7.18
C VAL A 16 -2.84 0.76 -6.20
N ALA A 17 -2.40 -0.40 -6.70
CA ALA A 17 -1.75 -1.42 -5.88
C ALA A 17 -0.48 -0.87 -5.21
N ARG A 18 0.35 -0.14 -5.96
CA ARG A 18 1.58 0.47 -5.47
C ARG A 18 1.32 1.52 -4.40
N LYS A 19 0.33 2.41 -4.59
CA LYS A 19 -0.04 3.41 -3.57
C LYS A 19 -0.46 2.74 -2.27
N ARG A 20 -1.28 1.68 -2.35
CA ARG A 20 -1.71 0.92 -1.17
C ARG A 20 -0.53 0.26 -0.45
N TYR A 21 0.39 -0.33 -1.20
CA TYR A 21 1.59 -0.94 -0.63
C TYR A 21 2.46 0.10 0.10
N LEU A 22 2.72 1.25 -0.52
CA LEU A 22 3.52 2.32 0.08
C LEU A 22 2.86 2.87 1.34
N TYR A 23 1.54 3.08 1.32
CA TYR A 23 0.79 3.56 2.48
C TYR A 23 0.88 2.58 3.66
N ILE A 24 0.67 1.29 3.41
CA ILE A 24 0.80 0.25 4.46
C ILE A 24 2.25 0.19 4.99
N ARG A 25 3.25 0.31 4.11
CA ARG A 25 4.66 0.35 4.52
C ARG A 25 4.96 1.57 5.38
N GLU A 26 4.43 2.74 5.03
CA GLU A 26 4.59 3.97 5.79
C GLU A 26 3.93 3.87 7.16
N LEU A 27 2.70 3.36 7.22
CA LEU A 27 2.01 3.08 8.48
C LEU A 27 2.77 2.08 9.37
N ARG A 28 3.37 1.04 8.78
CA ARG A 28 4.23 0.09 9.51
C ARG A 28 5.57 0.67 9.95
N ALA A 29 6.04 1.73 9.29
CA ALA A 29 7.26 2.42 9.65
C ALA A 29 7.05 3.44 10.78
N LEU A 30 5.78 3.73 11.14
CA LEU A 30 5.47 4.58 12.29
C LEU A 30 5.98 3.94 13.60
N PRO A 31 6.32 4.74 14.62
CA PRO A 31 6.63 4.24 15.95
C PRO A 31 5.47 3.43 16.55
N ALA A 32 5.80 2.47 17.42
CA ALA A 32 4.83 1.57 18.03
C ALA A 32 3.77 2.31 18.87
N GLU A 33 4.13 3.43 19.50
CA GLU A 33 3.17 4.26 20.25
C GLU A 33 2.09 4.82 19.30
N ILE A 34 2.50 5.37 18.16
CA ILE A 34 1.58 5.94 17.17
C ILE A 34 0.72 4.85 16.52
N GLN A 35 1.29 3.68 16.23
CA GLN A 35 0.53 2.53 15.71
C GLN A 35 -0.54 2.06 16.71
N LYS A 36 -0.24 2.07 18.02
CA LYS A 36 -1.20 1.73 19.08
C LYS A 36 -2.32 2.75 19.16
N ASP A 37 -2.00 4.04 19.09
CA ASP A 37 -2.97 5.13 19.21
C ASP A 37 -4.01 5.13 18.08
N ILE A 38 -3.62 4.66 16.88
CA ILE A 38 -4.55 4.53 15.73
C ILE A 38 -5.22 3.14 15.64
N GLY A 39 -4.98 2.26 16.62
CA GLY A 39 -5.54 0.90 16.64
C GLY A 39 -4.99 -0.02 15.54
N TRP A 40 -3.77 0.23 15.05
CA TRP A 40 -3.16 -0.57 14.00
C TRP A 40 -2.80 -1.97 14.52
N PRO A 41 -3.05 -3.05 13.75
CA PRO A 41 -2.70 -4.40 14.17
C PRO A 41 -1.18 -4.51 14.33
N HIS A 42 -0.73 -4.74 15.57
CA HIS A 42 0.64 -5.12 15.85
C HIS A 42 0.90 -6.47 15.17
N HIS A 43 1.59 -6.46 14.04
CA HIS A 43 2.23 -7.67 13.54
C HIS A 43 3.42 -7.93 14.47
N SER A 44 3.21 -8.73 15.51
CA SER A 44 4.29 -9.46 16.16
C SER A 44 4.82 -10.47 15.14
N GLY A 45 5.73 -10.02 14.28
CA GLY A 45 6.57 -10.92 13.50
C GLY A 45 7.49 -11.67 14.47
N SER A 46 7.30 -12.99 14.52
CA SER A 46 8.25 -13.97 15.05
C SER A 46 9.64 -13.83 14.45
#